data_AF-A0A968GB86-F1
#
_entry.id   AF-A0A968GB86-F1
#
_cell.length_a   1.000
_cell.length_b   1.000
_cell.length_c   1.000
_cell.angle_alpha   90.00
_cell.angle_beta   90.00
_cell.angle_gamma   90.00
#
_symmetry.space_group_name_H-M   'P 1'
#
loop_
_entity.id
_entity.type
_entity.pdbx_description
1 polymer ?
#
loop_
_entity_poly.entity_id
_entity_poly.type
_entity_poly.pdbx_seq_one_letter_code
_entity_poly.pdbx_strand_id
1 'polypeptide(L)'
;MAIKGGSLTEVRINGRNYDPTNESSPTFFLASTMQENEITANRNIHSIKKQAMNGFEGLELSVTDADFAVLAGVWDAGIEVEVTITRATGVTYGGLCMPDGECQLDNAGKVTIAMKSGSFKQIS
;
A
#
# COMPACT_ATOMS: atom_id res chain seq x y z
N MET A 1 10.82 2.88 -7.28
CA MET A 1 10.99 1.55 -7.90
C MET A 1 9.76 0.72 -7.58
N ALA A 2 9.17 0.02 -8.56
CA ALA A 2 8.04 -0.88 -8.34
C ALA A 2 8.54 -2.34 -8.33
N ILE A 3 8.16 -3.13 -7.33
CA ILE A 3 8.48 -4.55 -7.25
C ILE A 3 7.20 -5.37 -7.05
N LYS A 4 7.14 -6.57 -7.61
CA LYS A 4 6.04 -7.50 -7.33
C LYS A 4 6.21 -8.11 -5.94
N GLY A 5 5.17 -8.01 -5.12
CA GLY A 5 5.10 -8.58 -3.78
C GLY A 5 5.10 -10.10 -3.80
N GLY A 6 4.51 -10.72 -4.83
CA GLY A 6 4.39 -12.18 -4.91
C GLY A 6 3.61 -12.75 -3.71
N SER A 7 3.80 -14.02 -3.39
CA SER A 7 3.10 -14.70 -2.30
C SER A 7 3.41 -14.09 -0.93
N LEU A 8 2.36 -13.81 -0.18
CA LEU A 8 2.41 -13.22 1.15
C LEU A 8 2.07 -14.28 2.21
N THR A 9 2.67 -14.16 3.38
CA THR A 9 2.40 -15.06 4.52
C THR A 9 1.70 -14.35 5.67
N GLU A 10 1.98 -13.06 5.87
CA GLU A 10 1.37 -12.28 6.94
C GLU A 10 1.14 -10.85 6.47
N VAL A 11 -0.05 -10.34 6.72
CA VAL A 11 -0.39 -8.93 6.54
C VAL A 11 -0.95 -8.41 7.85
N ARG A 12 -0.40 -7.30 8.34
CA ARG A 12 -0.87 -6.64 9.55
C ARG A 12 -1.17 -5.18 9.24
N ILE A 13 -2.38 -4.74 9.58
CA ILE A 13 -2.85 -3.36 9.38
C ILE A 13 -3.41 -2.88 10.70
N ASN A 14 -2.90 -1.74 11.19
CA ASN A 14 -3.30 -1.13 12.45
C ASN A 14 -3.28 -2.12 13.64
N GLY A 15 -2.22 -2.92 13.73
CA GLY A 15 -2.06 -3.90 14.80
C GLY A 15 -2.88 -5.20 14.64
N ARG A 16 -3.77 -5.31 13.65
CA ARG A 16 -4.60 -6.50 13.40
C ARG A 16 -4.09 -7.31 12.21
N ASN A 17 -4.13 -8.64 12.32
CA ASN A 17 -3.70 -9.53 11.26
C ASN A 17 -4.83 -9.80 10.28
N TYR A 18 -4.49 -9.86 9.00
CA TYR A 18 -5.38 -10.13 7.87
C TYR A 18 -4.78 -11.24 7.02
N ASP A 19 -5.64 -12.09 6.48
CA ASP A 19 -5.22 -13.22 5.65
C ASP A 19 -5.10 -12.78 4.18
N PRO A 20 -3.89 -12.72 3.60
CA PRO A 20 -3.75 -12.46 2.17
C PRO A 20 -4.30 -13.64 1.37
N THR A 21 -4.95 -13.37 0.24
CA THR A 21 -5.38 -14.45 -0.66
C THR A 21 -4.17 -15.10 -1.31
N ASN A 22 -4.27 -16.40 -1.64
CA ASN A 22 -3.18 -17.15 -2.31
C ASN A 22 -2.81 -16.55 -3.69
N GLU A 23 -3.72 -15.78 -4.29
CA GLU A 23 -3.56 -15.11 -5.58
C GLU A 23 -3.04 -13.68 -5.42
N SER A 24 -2.98 -13.14 -4.19
CA SER A 24 -2.54 -11.78 -3.97
C SER A 24 -1.08 -11.61 -4.37
N SER A 25 -0.85 -10.70 -5.33
CA SER A 25 0.47 -10.33 -5.81
C SER A 25 0.53 -8.80 -5.93
N PRO A 26 0.54 -8.10 -4.79
CA PRO A 26 0.51 -6.65 -4.79
C PRO A 26 1.74 -6.07 -5.49
N THR A 27 1.62 -4.86 -6.01
CA THR A 27 2.79 -4.11 -6.46
C THR A 27 3.25 -3.21 -5.32
N PHE A 28 4.51 -3.33 -4.90
CA PHE A 28 5.11 -2.46 -3.89
C PHE A 28 5.86 -1.32 -4.57
N PHE A 29 5.61 -0.09 -4.12
CA PHE A 29 6.34 1.09 -4.53
C PHE A 29 7.34 1.45 -3.44
N LEU A 30 8.63 1.37 -3.77
CA LEU A 30 9.73 1.61 -2.85
C LEU A 30 10.68 2.66 -3.41
N ALA A 31 11.09 3.62 -2.58
CA ALA A 31 12.08 4.65 -2.90
C ALA A 31 11.88 5.26 -4.30
N SER A 32 10.67 5.75 -4.56
CA SER A 32 10.35 6.38 -5.84
C SER A 32 10.67 7.88 -5.77
N THR A 33 11.28 8.44 -6.82
CA THR A 33 11.38 9.90 -7.01
C THR A 33 10.48 10.30 -8.17
N MET A 34 9.59 11.27 -7.96
CA MET A 34 8.80 11.89 -9.02
C MET A 34 9.52 13.14 -9.54
N GLN A 35 9.56 13.31 -10.85
CA GLN A 35 10.05 14.52 -11.49
C GLN A 35 8.86 15.26 -12.10
N GLU A 36 8.54 16.43 -11.55
CA GLU A 36 7.59 17.35 -12.14
C GLU A 36 8.35 18.30 -13.07
N ASN A 37 7.90 18.41 -14.32
CA ASN A 37 8.47 19.33 -15.30
C ASN A 37 7.46 20.45 -15.55
N GLU A 38 7.90 21.69 -15.35
CA GLU A 38 7.13 22.90 -15.66
C GLU A 38 7.85 23.70 -16.74
N ILE A 39 7.11 24.20 -17.73
CA ILE A 39 7.67 25.08 -18.77
C ILE A 39 7.65 26.51 -18.22
N THR A 40 8.83 27.07 -18.00
CA THR A 40 8.97 28.47 -17.56
C THR A 40 8.63 29.45 -18.69
N ALA A 41 8.31 30.70 -18.33
CA ALA A 41 7.98 31.77 -19.28
C ALA A 41 9.07 32.01 -20.36
N ASN A 42 10.33 31.62 -20.09
CA ASN A 42 11.45 31.71 -21.04
C ASN A 42 11.64 30.44 -21.89
N ARG A 43 10.65 29.54 -21.96
CA ARG A 43 10.71 28.23 -22.65
C ARG A 43 11.78 27.26 -22.12
N ASN A 44 12.32 27.52 -20.93
CA ASN A 44 13.20 26.56 -20.24
C ASN A 44 12.34 25.57 -19.44
N ILE A 45 12.77 24.31 -19.39
CA ILE A 45 12.16 23.28 -18.54
C ILE A 45 12.71 23.45 -17.12
N HIS A 46 11.85 23.77 -16.17
CA HIS A 46 12.16 23.69 -14.75
C HIS A 46 11.71 22.33 -14.23
N SER A 47 12.65 21.55 -13.70
CA SER A 47 12.36 20.22 -13.16
C SER A 47 12.52 20.21 -11.65
N ILE A 48 11.43 19.89 -10.94
CA ILE A 48 11.45 19.66 -9.49
C ILE A 48 11.43 18.15 -9.25
N LYS A 49 12.44 17.64 -8.53
CA LYS A 49 12.47 16.26 -8.06
C LYS A 49 11.88 16.19 -6.66
N LYS A 50 10.79 15.44 -6.49
CA LYS A 50 10.14 15.15 -5.21
C LYS A 50 10.29 13.66 -4.89
N GLN A 51 10.29 13.30 -3.61
CA GLN A 51 10.05 11.90 -3.24
C GLN A 51 8.60 11.56 -3.62
N ALA A 52 8.42 10.52 -4.43
CA ALA A 52 7.12 9.94 -4.65
C ALA A 52 6.73 9.13 -3.41
N MET A 53 5.43 9.08 -3.12
CA MET A 53 4.94 8.23 -2.05
C MET A 53 5.23 6.76 -2.38
N ASN A 54 5.79 6.06 -1.41
CA ASN A 54 5.92 4.60 -1.40
C ASN A 54 4.56 3.98 -1.03
N GLY A 55 4.52 2.65 -0.88
CA GLY A 55 3.34 1.93 -0.42
C GLY A 55 3.09 0.70 -1.27
N PHE A 56 1.82 0.34 -1.45
CA PHE A 56 1.42 -0.83 -2.21
C PHE A 56 0.04 -0.65 -2.85
N GLU A 57 -0.20 -1.40 -3.92
CA GLU A 57 -1.50 -1.49 -4.59
C GLU A 57 -1.83 -2.96 -4.93
N GLY A 58 -3.12 -3.27 -5.04
CA GLY A 58 -3.58 -4.60 -5.46
C GLY A 58 -3.35 -5.68 -4.41
N LEU A 59 -3.33 -5.31 -3.13
CA LEU A 59 -3.29 -6.28 -2.04
C LEU A 59 -4.70 -6.82 -1.81
N GLU A 60 -4.86 -8.13 -1.98
CA GLU A 60 -6.13 -8.84 -1.81
C GLU A 60 -6.12 -9.57 -0.48
N LEU A 61 -7.11 -9.29 0.36
CA LEU A 61 -7.28 -9.89 1.67
C LEU A 61 -8.59 -10.66 1.70
N SER A 62 -8.60 -11.85 2.29
CA SER A 62 -9.83 -12.52 2.68
C SER A 62 -10.23 -12.00 4.07
N VAL A 63 -11.46 -11.52 4.21
CA VAL A 63 -11.94 -10.87 5.43
C VAL A 63 -13.33 -11.38 5.82
N THR A 64 -13.57 -11.47 7.13
CA THR A 64 -14.93 -11.62 7.66
C THR A 64 -15.65 -10.26 7.66
N ASP A 65 -16.98 -10.25 7.79
CA ASP A 65 -17.75 -8.99 7.93
C ASP A 65 -17.25 -8.12 9.09
N ALA A 66 -16.82 -8.76 10.19
CA ALA A 66 -16.28 -8.06 11.36
C ALA A 66 -14.89 -7.46 11.08
N ASP A 67 -14.03 -8.16 10.34
CA ASP A 67 -12.73 -7.64 9.92
C ASP A 67 -12.88 -6.52 8.90
N PHE A 68 -13.84 -6.66 7.98
CA PHE A 68 -14.18 -5.64 7.01
C PHE A 68 -14.64 -4.35 7.67
N ALA A 69 -15.54 -4.40 8.66
CA ALA A 69 -16.01 -3.21 9.36
C ALA A 69 -14.85 -2.42 10.01
N VAL A 70 -13.85 -3.13 10.55
CA VAL A 70 -12.65 -2.49 11.12
C VAL A 70 -11.75 -1.92 10.02
N LEU A 71 -11.56 -2.66 8.93
CA LEU A 71 -10.74 -2.21 7.80
C LEU A 71 -11.37 -0.99 7.11
N ALA A 72 -12.67 -1.01 6.85
CA ALA A 72 -13.45 0.10 6.31
C ALA A 72 -13.36 1.33 7.21
N GLY A 73 -13.39 1.16 8.54
CA GLY A 73 -13.19 2.25 9.50
C GLY A 73 -11.83 2.96 9.35
N VAL A 74 -10.79 2.26 8.89
CA VAL A 74 -9.49 2.89 8.57
C VAL A 74 -9.60 3.79 7.33
N TRP A 75 -10.32 3.33 6.29
CA TRP A 75 -10.57 4.12 5.08
C TRP A 75 -11.46 5.33 5.37
N ASP A 76 -12.52 5.15 6.15
CA ASP A 76 -13.44 6.22 6.55
C ASP A 76 -12.74 7.29 7.40
N ALA A 77 -11.81 6.87 8.28
CA ALA A 77 -11.02 7.80 9.08
C ALA A 77 -9.98 8.58 8.26
N GLY A 78 -9.46 7.98 7.17
CA GLY A 78 -8.45 8.61 6.31
C GLY A 78 -7.15 8.97 7.05
N ILE A 79 -6.76 8.17 8.05
CA ILE A 79 -5.56 8.40 8.87
C ILE A 79 -4.43 7.45 8.51
N GLU A 80 -3.20 7.83 8.85
CA GLU A 80 -2.05 6.93 8.77
C GLU A 80 -2.15 5.81 9.82
N VAL A 81 -1.95 4.58 9.38
CA VAL A 81 -1.91 3.38 10.23
C VAL A 81 -0.62 2.60 9.99
N GLU A 82 -0.17 1.89 11.02
CA GLU A 82 0.97 0.99 10.88
C GLU A 82 0.60 -0.22 10.02
N VAL A 83 1.43 -0.49 9.00
CA VAL A 83 1.28 -1.65 8.13
C VAL A 83 2.57 -2.45 8.10
N THR A 84 2.44 -3.77 8.19
CA THR A 84 3.53 -4.72 7.97
C THR A 84 3.06 -5.81 7.01
N ILE A 85 3.88 -6.12 6.00
CA ILE A 85 3.63 -7.18 5.01
C ILE A 85 4.85 -8.08 4.94
N THR A 86 4.67 -9.36 5.26
CA THR A 86 5.72 -10.38 5.18
C THR A 86 5.46 -11.30 4.00
N ARG A 87 6.49 -11.48 3.17
CA ARG A 87 6.48 -12.38 2.02
C ARG A 87 6.79 -13.81 2.44
N ALA A 88 6.36 -14.78 1.63
CA ALA A 88 6.76 -16.18 1.78
C ALA A 88 8.28 -16.41 1.74
N THR A 89 9.05 -15.48 1.16
CA THR A 89 10.52 -15.50 1.16
C THR A 89 11.14 -15.08 2.49
N GLY A 90 10.32 -14.65 3.47
CA GLY A 90 10.77 -14.11 4.78
C GLY A 90 11.12 -12.63 4.77
N VAL A 91 10.99 -11.94 3.63
CA VAL A 91 11.25 -10.50 3.54
C VAL A 91 10.05 -9.71 4.04
N THR A 92 10.29 -8.73 4.90
CA THR A 92 9.22 -7.93 5.52
C THR A 92 9.33 -6.48 5.09
N TYR A 93 8.18 -5.91 4.72
CA TYR A 93 8.00 -4.49 4.41
C TYR A 93 7.10 -3.85 5.44
N GLY A 94 7.34 -2.60 5.80
CA GLY A 94 6.47 -1.90 6.72
C GLY A 94 6.68 -0.40 6.74
N GLY A 95 5.73 0.29 7.36
CA GLY A 95 5.72 1.74 7.53
C GLY A 95 4.36 2.26 8.00
N LEU A 96 4.29 3.57 8.22
CA LEU A 96 3.03 4.28 8.43
C LEU A 96 2.41 4.58 7.07
N CYS A 97 1.24 4.03 6.81
CA CYS A 97 0.57 4.05 5.52
C CYS A 97 -0.82 4.66 5.65
N MET A 98 -1.18 5.51 4.70
CA MET A 98 -2.52 6.08 4.56
C MET A 98 -3.30 5.30 3.50
N PRO A 99 -4.60 5.05 3.71
CA PRO A 99 -5.51 4.53 2.68
C PRO A 99 -5.39 5.28 1.35
N ASP A 100 -5.40 4.52 0.25
CA ASP A 100 -5.48 5.06 -1.10
C ASP A 100 -6.57 4.31 -1.88
N GLY A 101 -7.39 5.06 -2.63
CA GLY A 101 -8.55 4.49 -3.31
C GLY A 101 -9.65 4.03 -2.36
N GLU A 102 -10.36 2.97 -2.75
CA GLU A 102 -11.55 2.48 -2.04
C GLU A 102 -11.29 1.13 -1.36
N CYS A 103 -12.02 0.85 -0.28
CA CYS A 103 -12.03 -0.45 0.40
C CYS A 103 -13.42 -1.06 0.26
N GLN A 104 -13.60 -1.96 -0.71
CA GLN A 104 -14.88 -2.60 -1.01
C GLN A 104 -14.80 -4.11 -0.77
N LEU A 105 -15.81 -4.65 -0.10
CA LEU A 105 -16.00 -6.10 0.08
C LEU A 105 -16.70 -6.68 -1.15
N ASP A 106 -16.10 -7.68 -1.77
CA ASP A 106 -16.71 -8.40 -2.87
C ASP A 106 -17.64 -9.54 -2.39
N ASN A 107 -18.40 -10.11 -3.33
CA ASN A 107 -19.33 -11.22 -3.03
C ASN A 107 -18.62 -12.53 -2.62
N ALA A 108 -17.29 -12.59 -2.73
CA ALA A 108 -16.47 -13.74 -2.36
C ALA A 108 -15.80 -13.57 -0.98
N GLY A 109 -16.11 -12.49 -0.25
CA GLY A 109 -15.50 -12.21 1.07
C GLY A 109 -14.06 -11.72 0.96
N LYS A 110 -13.71 -11.06 -0.14
CA LYS A 110 -12.40 -10.48 -0.39
C LYS A 110 -12.46 -8.96 -0.51
N VAL A 111 -11.34 -8.34 -0.20
CA VAL A 111 -11.13 -6.90 -0.31
C VAL A 111 -9.81 -6.64 -1.00
N THR A 112 -9.83 -5.77 -2.01
CA THR A 112 -8.62 -5.28 -2.68
C THR A 112 -8.32 -3.87 -2.20
N ILE A 113 -7.11 -3.65 -1.68
CA ILE A 113 -6.70 -2.37 -1.11
C ILE A 113 -5.39 -1.85 -1.69
N ALA A 114 -5.25 -0.53 -1.63
CA ALA A 114 -4.02 0.19 -1.87
C ALA A 114 -3.75 1.15 -0.71
N MET A 115 -2.48 1.38 -0.42
CA MET A 115 -2.07 2.38 0.56
C MET A 115 -0.81 3.11 0.10
N LYS A 116 -0.72 4.38 0.47
CA LYS A 116 0.44 5.24 0.19
C LYS A 116 1.15 5.61 1.48
N SER A 117 2.45 5.82 1.40
CA SER A 117 3.29 6.08 2.57
C SER A 117 4.54 6.85 2.21
N GLY A 118 4.95 7.80 3.05
CA GLY A 118 6.30 8.38 2.98
C GLY A 118 7.40 7.48 3.57
N SER A 119 7.03 6.45 4.34
CA SER A 119 7.95 5.67 5.17
C SER A 119 7.99 4.17 4.86
N PHE A 120 7.14 3.67 3.96
CA PHE A 120 7.08 2.26 3.59
C PHE A 120 8.38 1.81 2.93
N LYS A 121 9.01 0.79 3.53
CA LYS A 121 10.32 0.26 3.15
C LYS A 121 10.46 -1.19 3.56
N GLN A 122 11.48 -1.88 3.02
CA GLN A 122 11.90 -3.16 3.56
C GLN A 122 12.52 -2.94 4.96
N ILE A 123 12.10 -3.74 5.93
CA ILE A 123 12.54 -3.66 7.33
C ILE A 123 13.24 -4.94 7.83
N SER A 124 13.10 -6.05 7.10
CA SER A 124 13.83 -7.30 7.35
C SER A 124 14.06 -8.09 6.07
#